data_AF-A0A1M5XSY2-F1
#
_entry.id   AF-A0A1M5XSY2-F1
#
_cell.length_a   1.000
_cell.length_b   1.000
_cell.length_c   1.000
_cell.angle_alpha   90.00
_cell.angle_beta   90.00
_cell.angle_gamma   90.00
#
_symmetry.space_group_name_H-M   'P 1'
#
loop_
_entity.id
_entity.type
_entity.pdbx_description
1 polymer ?
#
loop_
_entity_poly.entity_id
_entity_poly.type
_entity_poly.pdbx_seq_one_letter_code
_entity_poly.pdbx_strand_id
1 'polypeptide(L)'
;MCQFLARANQLETIVIRDLFREALKTTDTLRDELKSYMDKGEIIPIETVERLILWGIQHRPRFLLTGYPRSVEHFESFMKFCTTHAITVNKLWYFKTEDFADILNDTSHFSKLHWSEEEIAESKQKRLSDHNKFRGVMNSLLLSHEQLWHVVQLNRGEFTDAALITSKISDKSL
;
A
#
# COMPACT_ATOMS: atom_id res chain seq x y z
N MET A 1 -2.38 -9.73 -6.44
CA MET A 1 -2.65 -8.44 -7.11
C MET A 1 -1.40 -7.63 -7.42
N CYS A 2 -0.64 -7.10 -6.46
CA CYS A 2 0.59 -6.32 -6.75
C CYS A 2 1.60 -7.11 -7.60
N GLN A 3 1.73 -8.42 -7.37
CA GLN A 3 2.56 -9.29 -8.22
C GLN A 3 2.05 -9.39 -9.67
N PHE A 4 0.73 -9.37 -9.89
CA PHE A 4 0.16 -9.37 -11.24
C PHE A 4 0.43 -8.04 -11.94
N LEU A 5 0.22 -6.92 -11.25
CA LEU A 5 0.58 -5.58 -11.74
C LEU A 5 2.06 -5.49 -12.14
N ALA A 6 2.93 -5.90 -11.22
CA ALA A 6 4.37 -5.85 -11.41
C ALA A 6 4.82 -6.70 -12.61
N ARG A 7 4.29 -7.93 -12.73
CA ARG A 7 4.59 -8.81 -13.88
C ARG A 7 4.08 -8.24 -15.20
N ALA A 8 2.82 -7.78 -15.24
CA ALA A 8 2.21 -7.24 -16.45
C ALA A 8 2.93 -5.98 -16.95
N ASN A 9 3.56 -5.21 -16.06
CA ASN A 9 4.25 -3.96 -16.39
C ASN A 9 5.78 -4.06 -16.31
N GLN A 10 6.33 -5.26 -16.07
CA GLN A 10 7.78 -5.51 -15.91
C GLN A 10 8.42 -4.60 -14.84
N LEU A 11 7.77 -4.45 -13.69
CA LEU A 11 8.21 -3.62 -12.58
C LEU A 11 8.74 -4.48 -11.44
N GLU A 12 9.78 -4.01 -10.74
CA GLU A 12 10.16 -4.58 -9.45
C GLU A 12 9.16 -4.15 -8.37
N THR A 13 8.67 -5.09 -7.55
CA THR A 13 7.74 -4.75 -6.46
C THR A 13 8.51 -4.34 -5.22
N ILE A 14 8.22 -3.15 -4.70
CA ILE A 14 8.73 -2.65 -3.42
C ILE A 14 7.56 -2.55 -2.45
N VAL A 15 7.54 -3.42 -1.45
CA VAL A 15 6.55 -3.40 -0.38
C VAL A 15 7.12 -2.59 0.78
N ILE A 16 6.44 -1.50 1.17
CA ILE A 16 7.00 -0.61 2.19
C ILE A 16 7.28 -1.31 3.53
N ARG A 17 6.43 -2.28 3.92
CA ARG A 17 6.66 -3.09 5.13
C ARG A 17 7.90 -3.98 5.04
N ASP A 18 8.25 -4.46 3.85
CA ASP A 18 9.49 -5.20 3.65
C ASP A 18 10.69 -4.27 3.76
N LEU A 19 10.61 -3.03 3.24
CA LEU A 19 11.67 -2.04 3.45
C LEU A 19 11.95 -1.80 4.93
N PHE A 20 10.92 -1.65 5.77
CA PHE A 20 11.11 -1.53 7.22
C PHE A 20 11.87 -2.73 7.79
N ARG A 21 11.45 -3.96 7.44
CA ARG A 21 12.12 -5.18 7.91
C ARG A 21 13.57 -5.27 7.47
N GLU A 22 13.86 -4.92 6.22
CA GLU A 22 15.22 -4.97 5.70
C GLU A 22 16.10 -3.86 6.29
N ALA A 23 15.59 -2.64 6.44
CA ALA A 23 16.32 -1.54 7.06
C ALA A 23 16.74 -1.88 8.50
N LEU A 24 15.88 -2.53 9.29
CA LEU A 24 16.20 -2.94 10.66
C LEU A 24 17.34 -3.97 10.77
N LYS A 25 17.68 -4.67 9.68
CA LYS A 25 18.81 -5.61 9.63
C LYS A 25 20.13 -4.93 9.30
N THR A 26 20.12 -3.67 8.89
CA THR A 26 21.33 -2.90 8.57
C THR A 26 21.99 -2.34 9.83
N THR A 27 23.14 -1.71 9.68
CA THR A 27 23.89 -1.05 10.76
C THR A 27 24.05 0.45 10.51
N ASP A 28 23.14 1.05 9.76
CA ASP A 28 23.19 2.47 9.40
C ASP A 28 22.36 3.37 10.33
N THR A 29 22.47 4.69 10.13
CA THR A 29 21.75 5.67 10.96
C THR A 29 20.24 5.63 10.75
N LEU A 30 19.76 5.19 9.57
CA LEU A 30 18.33 5.04 9.30
C LEU A 30 17.75 3.91 10.16
N ARG A 31 18.49 2.81 10.33
CA ARG A 31 18.10 1.71 11.22
C ARG A 31 17.96 2.17 12.67
N ASP A 32 18.91 2.95 13.18
CA ASP A 32 18.87 3.41 14.58
C ASP A 32 17.69 4.34 14.85
N GLU A 33 17.41 5.24 13.92
CA GLU A 33 16.25 6.13 13.97
C GLU A 33 14.92 5.36 13.92
N LEU A 34 14.77 4.45 12.95
CA LEU A 34 13.59 3.59 12.82
C LEU A 34 13.37 2.77 14.08
N LYS A 35 14.43 2.14 14.60
CA LYS A 35 14.38 1.33 15.81
C LYS A 35 13.97 2.16 17.02
N SER A 36 14.47 3.39 17.17
CA SER A 36 14.09 4.29 18.25
C SER A 36 12.57 4.56 18.28
N TYR A 37 11.98 4.92 17.14
CA TYR A 37 10.52 5.15 17.07
C TYR A 37 9.73 3.88 17.38
N MET A 38 10.15 2.74 16.80
CA MET A 38 9.44 1.47 16.97
C MET A 38 9.51 0.94 18.41
N ASP A 39 10.68 1.01 19.06
CA ASP A 39 10.86 0.55 20.44
C ASP A 39 10.05 1.40 21.43
N LYS A 40 9.82 2.68 21.12
CA LYS A 40 8.97 3.60 21.91
C LYS A 40 7.48 3.50 21.59
N GLY A 41 7.11 2.75 20.55
CA GLY A 41 5.72 2.72 20.03
C GLY A 41 5.28 4.06 19.43
N GLU A 42 6.22 4.91 19.03
CA GLU A 42 5.96 6.22 18.43
C GLU A 42 5.61 6.10 16.95
N ILE A 43 4.86 7.09 16.45
CA ILE A 43 4.57 7.21 15.03
C ILE A 43 5.84 7.65 14.30
N ILE A 44 6.21 6.89 13.27
CA ILE A 44 7.38 7.19 12.44
C ILE A 44 7.07 8.43 11.58
N PRO A 45 7.91 9.49 11.61
CA PRO A 45 7.71 10.69 10.80
C PRO A 45 7.70 10.41 9.30
N ILE A 46 6.96 11.21 8.53
CA ILE A 46 6.81 11.05 7.08
C ILE A 46 8.16 11.12 6.37
N GLU A 47 9.02 12.04 6.78
CA GLU A 47 10.34 12.26 6.22
C GLU A 47 11.27 11.05 6.43
N THR A 48 11.14 10.38 7.58
CA THR A 48 11.86 9.14 7.86
C THR A 48 11.35 8.01 6.94
N VAL A 49 10.04 7.94 6.70
CA VAL A 49 9.44 6.99 5.74
C VAL A 49 9.91 7.27 4.30
N GLU A 50 10.00 8.53 3.89
CA GLU A 50 10.49 8.93 2.57
C GLU A 50 11.98 8.62 2.39
N ARG A 51 12.81 8.82 3.42
CA ARG A 51 14.20 8.36 3.42
C ARG A 51 14.32 6.84 3.29
N LEU A 52 13.45 6.10 3.95
CA LEU A 52 13.37 4.64 3.78
C LEU A 52 12.97 4.26 2.34
N ILE A 53 12.02 4.96 1.74
CA ILE A 53 11.65 4.75 0.34
C ILE A 53 12.84 5.05 -0.57
N LEU A 54 13.52 6.19 -0.38
CA LEU A 54 14.69 6.60 -1.16
C LEU A 54 15.78 5.52 -1.10
N TRP A 55 16.14 5.09 0.11
CA TRP A 55 17.08 3.98 0.34
C TRP A 55 16.65 2.72 -0.42
N GLY A 56 15.36 2.40 -0.40
CA GLY A 56 14.78 1.27 -1.12
C GLY A 56 14.83 1.40 -2.65
N ILE A 57 14.87 2.60 -3.24
CA ILE A 57 14.73 2.76 -4.70
C ILE A 57 16.04 3.11 -5.42
N GLN A 58 17.13 3.37 -4.70
CA GLN A 58 18.39 3.91 -5.25
C GLN A 58 18.95 3.19 -6.49
N HIS A 59 18.66 1.90 -6.66
CA HIS A 59 19.15 1.09 -7.80
C HIS A 59 18.00 0.50 -8.64
N ARG A 60 16.79 1.06 -8.50
CA ARG A 60 15.56 0.52 -9.08
C ARG A 60 14.95 1.58 -10.00
N PRO A 61 15.30 1.58 -11.30
CA PRO A 61 14.85 2.65 -12.21
C PRO A 61 13.34 2.61 -12.48
N ARG A 62 12.71 1.43 -12.37
CA ARG A 62 11.27 1.25 -12.55
C ARG A 62 10.73 0.29 -11.51
N PHE A 63 9.80 0.74 -10.69
CA PHE A 63 9.27 -0.04 -9.57
C PHE A 63 7.78 0.21 -9.35
N LEU A 64 7.15 -0.75 -8.67
CA LEU A 64 5.83 -0.64 -8.10
C LEU A 64 5.98 -0.50 -6.58
N LEU A 65 5.79 0.70 -6.06
CA LEU A 65 5.70 0.92 -4.61
C LEU A 65 4.29 0.54 -4.13
N THR A 66 4.21 -0.34 -3.13
CA THR A 66 2.93 -0.79 -2.57
C THR A 66 2.86 -0.61 -1.05
N GLY A 67 1.64 -0.29 -0.59
CA GLY A 67 1.33 -0.03 0.81
C GLY A 67 1.59 1.40 1.28
N TYR A 68 1.84 2.32 0.35
CA TYR A 68 2.06 3.75 0.56
C TYR A 68 1.62 4.55 -0.68
N PRO A 69 1.06 5.75 -0.55
CA PRO A 69 0.71 6.47 0.70
C PRO A 69 -0.55 5.91 1.41
N ARG A 70 -0.79 6.35 2.65
CA ARG A 70 -1.93 5.89 3.49
C ARG A 70 -2.83 7.00 4.04
N SER A 71 -2.43 8.25 3.91
CA SER A 71 -3.21 9.45 4.25
C SER A 71 -3.06 10.50 3.16
N VAL A 72 -3.86 11.56 3.23
CA VAL A 72 -3.71 12.72 2.33
C VAL A 72 -2.36 13.40 2.57
N GLU A 73 -1.94 13.60 3.83
CA GLU A 73 -0.65 14.24 4.11
C GLU A 73 0.53 13.42 3.56
N HIS A 74 0.46 12.08 3.69
CA HIS A 74 1.47 11.20 3.09
C HIS A 74 1.51 11.35 1.57
N PHE A 75 0.35 11.44 0.91
CA PHE A 75 0.29 11.60 -0.54
C PHE A 75 0.89 12.93 -0.99
N GLU A 76 0.49 14.03 -0.36
CA GLU A 76 1.01 15.37 -0.70
C GLU A 76 2.51 15.49 -0.45
N SER A 77 2.99 14.94 0.66
CA SER A 77 4.43 14.89 0.94
C SER A 77 5.16 14.05 -0.09
N PHE A 78 4.63 12.86 -0.41
CA PHE A 78 5.24 11.97 -1.40
C PHE A 78 5.34 12.58 -2.79
N MET A 79 4.32 13.31 -3.25
CA MET A 79 4.38 13.99 -4.55
C MET A 79 5.46 15.08 -4.58
N LYS A 80 5.64 15.81 -3.47
CA LYS A 80 6.75 16.77 -3.32
C LYS A 80 8.10 16.07 -3.30
N PHE A 81 8.22 15.00 -2.51
CA PHE A 81 9.41 14.13 -2.46
C PHE A 81 9.79 13.61 -3.85
N CYS A 82 8.82 13.10 -4.61
CA CYS A 82 9.04 12.64 -5.98
C CYS A 82 9.58 13.76 -6.88
N THR A 83 9.04 14.98 -6.75
CA THR A 83 9.52 16.15 -7.49
C THR A 83 10.98 16.49 -7.11
N THR A 84 11.28 16.54 -5.82
CA THR A 84 12.63 16.84 -5.29
C THR A 84 13.68 15.84 -5.74
N HIS A 85 13.32 14.55 -5.81
CA HIS A 85 14.24 13.47 -6.16
C HIS A 85 14.17 13.05 -7.64
N ALA A 86 13.51 13.84 -8.49
CA ALA A 86 13.31 13.55 -9.92
C ALA A 86 12.72 12.15 -10.20
N ILE A 87 11.80 11.70 -9.34
CA ILE A 87 11.07 10.45 -9.49
C ILE A 87 9.77 10.76 -10.24
N THR A 88 9.57 10.12 -11.39
CA THR A 88 8.32 10.26 -12.14
C THR A 88 7.27 9.26 -11.63
N VAL A 89 6.12 9.77 -11.18
CA VAL A 89 4.95 8.95 -10.87
C VAL A 89 4.15 8.72 -12.15
N ASN A 90 4.28 7.55 -12.77
CA ASN A 90 3.57 7.26 -14.01
C ASN A 90 2.09 6.91 -13.79
N LYS A 91 1.78 6.22 -12.69
CA LYS A 91 0.45 5.66 -12.46
C LYS A 91 0.22 5.40 -10.97
N LEU A 92 -1.00 5.65 -10.52
CA LEU A 92 -1.47 5.35 -9.17
C LEU A 92 -2.63 4.35 -9.25
N TRP A 93 -2.44 3.15 -8.73
CA TRP A 93 -3.49 2.14 -8.73
C TRP A 93 -4.28 2.16 -7.43
N TYR A 94 -5.60 2.31 -7.55
CA TYR A 94 -6.52 2.15 -6.43
C TYR A 94 -7.45 0.96 -6.69
N PHE A 95 -7.33 -0.07 -5.86
CA PHE A 95 -8.21 -1.23 -5.92
C PHE A 95 -9.34 -1.04 -4.92
N LYS A 96 -10.55 -0.81 -5.44
CA LYS A 96 -11.77 -0.63 -4.66
C LYS A 96 -12.54 -1.95 -4.63
N THR A 97 -13.12 -2.23 -3.47
CA THR A 97 -14.11 -3.29 -3.26
C THR A 97 -15.33 -2.67 -2.60
N GLU A 98 -16.51 -3.11 -3.00
CA GLU A 98 -17.78 -2.69 -2.39
C GLU A 98 -18.29 -3.70 -1.36
N ASP A 99 -17.84 -4.94 -1.49
CA ASP A 99 -18.17 -6.09 -0.64
C ASP A 99 -17.08 -6.37 0.42
N PHE A 100 -16.37 -5.32 0.88
CA PHE A 100 -15.30 -5.48 1.86
C PHE A 100 -15.77 -6.12 3.18
N ALA A 101 -17.00 -5.82 3.61
CA ALA A 101 -17.61 -6.45 4.77
C ALA A 101 -17.78 -7.96 4.57
N ASP A 102 -18.20 -8.40 3.38
CA ASP A 102 -18.36 -9.81 3.04
C ASP A 102 -17.02 -10.52 2.95
N ILE A 103 -15.99 -9.83 2.45
CA ILE A 103 -14.60 -10.31 2.46
C ILE A 103 -14.10 -10.50 3.90
N LEU A 104 -14.39 -9.57 4.81
CA LEU A 104 -14.01 -9.71 6.23
C LEU A 104 -14.78 -10.80 6.96
N ASN A 105 -16.01 -11.08 6.53
CA ASN A 105 -16.82 -12.14 7.12
C ASN A 105 -16.34 -13.54 6.75
N ASP A 106 -15.49 -13.68 5.74
CA ASP A 106 -14.77 -14.92 5.44
C ASP A 106 -13.76 -15.25 6.55
N THR A 107 -14.10 -16.23 7.38
CA THR A 107 -13.28 -16.63 8.53
C THR A 107 -12.11 -17.54 8.17
N SER A 108 -11.95 -17.94 6.91
CA SER A 108 -10.87 -18.84 6.47
C SER A 108 -9.46 -18.29 6.77
N HIS A 109 -9.32 -16.97 6.88
CA HIS A 109 -8.08 -16.32 7.32
C HIS A 109 -7.87 -16.41 8.84
N PHE A 110 -8.94 -16.30 9.62
CA PHE A 110 -8.89 -16.31 11.09
C PHE A 110 -8.83 -17.73 11.65
N SER A 111 -9.35 -18.73 10.95
CA SER A 111 -9.29 -20.13 11.38
C SER A 111 -7.86 -20.68 11.50
N LYS A 112 -6.89 -19.99 10.91
CA LYS A 112 -5.45 -20.29 11.01
C LYS A 112 -4.76 -19.59 12.18
N LEU A 113 -5.48 -18.74 12.92
CA LEU A 113 -4.99 -17.97 14.06
C LEU A 113 -5.55 -18.57 15.35
N HIS A 114 -4.74 -18.66 16.41
CA HIS A 114 -5.17 -19.08 17.74
C HIS A 114 -5.85 -17.93 18.51
N TRP A 115 -6.76 -17.22 17.86
CA TRP A 115 -7.45 -16.06 18.44
C TRP A 115 -8.82 -16.45 18.98
N SER A 116 -9.25 -15.78 20.04
CA SER A 116 -10.60 -15.89 20.56
C SER A 116 -11.64 -15.29 19.59
N GLU A 117 -12.91 -15.62 19.78
CA GLU A 117 -13.99 -15.02 18.99
C GLU A 117 -14.05 -13.49 19.16
N GLU A 118 -13.75 -13.00 20.35
CA GLU A 118 -13.69 -11.57 20.67
C GLU A 118 -12.54 -10.88 19.91
N GLU A 119 -11.33 -11.44 19.95
CA GLU A 119 -10.18 -10.90 19.21
C GLU A 119 -10.42 -10.86 17.69
N ILE A 120 -11.10 -11.88 17.17
CA ILE A 120 -11.51 -11.93 15.76
C ILE A 120 -12.51 -10.80 15.46
N ALA A 121 -13.52 -10.61 16.31
CA ALA A 121 -14.53 -9.57 16.14
C ALA A 121 -13.92 -8.16 16.18
N GLU A 122 -13.05 -7.89 17.16
CA GLU A 122 -12.31 -6.62 17.28
C GLU A 122 -11.44 -6.36 16.05
N SER A 123 -10.71 -7.38 15.58
CA SER A 123 -9.87 -7.25 14.38
C SER A 123 -10.70 -6.93 13.13
N LYS A 124 -11.85 -7.59 12.96
CA LYS A 124 -12.77 -7.31 11.84
C LYS A 124 -13.31 -5.87 11.93
N GLN A 125 -13.77 -5.44 13.09
CA GLN A 125 -14.28 -4.08 13.31
C GLN A 125 -13.21 -3.03 13.00
N LYS A 126 -11.98 -3.23 13.49
CA LYS A 126 -10.86 -2.33 13.21
C LYS A 126 -10.54 -2.26 11.72
N ARG A 127 -10.45 -3.41 11.03
CA ARG A 127 -10.18 -3.47 9.59
C ARG A 127 -11.26 -2.77 8.76
N LEU A 128 -12.54 -2.93 9.13
CA LEU A 128 -13.65 -2.25 8.47
C LEU A 128 -13.59 -0.73 8.68
N SER A 129 -13.31 -0.29 9.91
CA SER A 129 -13.11 1.13 10.23
C SER A 129 -11.95 1.73 9.43
N ASP A 130 -10.80 1.06 9.41
CA ASP A 130 -9.61 1.51 8.66
C ASP A 130 -9.90 1.56 7.14
N HIS A 131 -10.64 0.59 6.59
CA HIS A 131 -11.07 0.60 5.19
C HIS A 131 -11.99 1.80 4.86
N ASN A 132 -12.97 2.07 5.72
CA ASN A 132 -13.89 3.20 5.51
C ASN A 132 -13.16 4.55 5.59
N LYS A 133 -12.24 4.71 6.54
CA LYS A 133 -11.37 5.89 6.63
C LYS A 133 -10.53 6.06 5.36
N PHE A 134 -9.90 4.97 4.91
CA PHE A 134 -9.09 4.98 3.70
C PHE A 134 -9.93 5.33 2.45
N ARG A 135 -11.15 4.79 2.34
CA ARG A 135 -12.08 5.14 1.26
C ARG A 135 -12.42 6.65 1.28
N GLY A 136 -12.59 7.24 2.46
CA GLY A 136 -12.78 8.68 2.61
C GLY A 136 -11.58 9.49 2.11
N VAL A 137 -10.36 9.08 2.49
CA VAL A 137 -9.10 9.65 1.99
C VAL A 137 -9.03 9.56 0.46
N MET A 138 -9.34 8.38 -0.10
CA MET A 138 -9.30 8.16 -1.54
C MET A 138 -10.31 9.02 -2.30
N ASN A 139 -11.51 9.27 -1.77
CA ASN A 139 -12.46 10.16 -2.43
C ASN A 139 -11.90 11.59 -2.57
N SER A 140 -11.15 12.09 -1.59
CA SER A 140 -10.46 13.38 -1.69
C SER A 140 -9.33 13.32 -2.71
N LEU A 141 -8.50 12.28 -2.63
CA LEU A 141 -7.33 12.14 -3.49
C LEU A 141 -7.67 11.91 -4.96
N LEU A 142 -8.74 11.19 -5.29
CA LEU A 142 -9.15 10.92 -6.67
C LEU A 142 -9.55 12.19 -7.44
N LEU A 143 -10.03 13.22 -6.73
CA LEU A 143 -10.32 14.53 -7.32
C LEU A 143 -9.02 15.31 -7.63
N SER A 144 -7.94 15.00 -6.94
CA SER A 144 -6.61 15.53 -7.21
C SER A 144 -5.88 14.61 -8.20
N HIS A 145 -5.23 15.14 -9.24
CA HIS A 145 -4.41 14.32 -10.15
C HIS A 145 -5.19 13.21 -10.88
N GLU A 146 -6.43 13.48 -11.32
CA GLU A 146 -7.34 12.52 -11.96
C GLU A 146 -6.67 11.67 -13.06
N GLN A 147 -5.73 12.25 -13.82
CA GLN A 147 -5.01 11.57 -14.91
C GLN A 147 -4.04 10.46 -14.44
N LEU A 148 -3.57 10.50 -13.20
CA LEU A 148 -2.67 9.48 -12.65
C LEU A 148 -3.44 8.26 -12.13
N TRP A 149 -4.67 8.46 -11.67
CA TRP A 149 -5.43 7.46 -10.95
C TRP A 149 -6.05 6.42 -11.87
N HIS A 150 -5.75 5.16 -11.56
CA HIS A 150 -6.33 3.99 -12.20
C HIS A 150 -7.11 3.21 -11.14
N VAL A 151 -8.41 3.48 -11.11
CA VAL A 151 -9.34 2.81 -10.21
C VAL A 151 -9.77 1.48 -10.83
N VAL A 152 -9.53 0.41 -10.09
CA VAL A 152 -9.93 -0.95 -10.44
C VAL A 152 -10.93 -1.44 -9.39
N GLN A 153 -12.15 -1.71 -9.82
CA GLN A 153 -13.17 -2.32 -8.97
C GLN A 153 -13.04 -3.85 -9.03
N LEU A 154 -12.92 -4.47 -7.85
CA LEU A 154 -12.90 -5.91 -7.65
C LEU A 154 -13.89 -6.32 -6.56
N ASN A 155 -14.64 -7.37 -6.83
CA ASN A 155 -15.50 -8.05 -5.86
C ASN A 155 -14.81 -9.32 -5.31
N ARG A 156 -15.29 -9.88 -4.20
CA ARG A 156 -14.71 -11.01 -3.44
C ARG A 156 -14.23 -12.16 -4.33
N GLY A 157 -15.04 -12.58 -5.30
CA GLY A 157 -14.72 -13.69 -6.21
C GLY A 157 -13.67 -13.35 -7.28
N GLU A 158 -13.41 -12.07 -7.52
CA GLU A 158 -12.53 -11.60 -8.59
C GLU A 158 -11.06 -11.48 -8.15
N PHE A 159 -10.80 -11.45 -6.83
CA PHE A 159 -9.44 -11.28 -6.29
C PHE A 159 -8.48 -12.44 -6.58
N THR A 160 -9.02 -13.61 -6.94
CA THR A 160 -8.26 -14.82 -7.27
C THR A 160 -8.19 -15.08 -8.77
N ASP A 161 -8.98 -14.38 -9.58
CA ASP A 161 -8.99 -14.54 -11.03
C ASP A 161 -7.88 -13.70 -11.68
N ALA A 162 -6.74 -14.34 -11.90
CA ALA A 162 -5.58 -13.68 -12.50
C ALA A 162 -5.86 -13.12 -13.91
N ALA A 163 -6.70 -13.79 -14.70
CA ALA A 163 -7.00 -13.35 -16.07
C ALA A 163 -7.88 -12.09 -16.04
N LEU A 164 -8.92 -12.09 -15.20
CA LEU A 164 -9.80 -10.95 -14.98
C LEU A 164 -9.07 -9.75 -14.38
N ILE A 165 -8.20 -9.98 -13.39
CA ILE A 165 -7.37 -8.91 -12.81
C ILE A 165 -6.46 -8.32 -13.88
N THR A 166 -5.83 -9.17 -14.69
CA THR A 166 -4.92 -8.71 -15.75
C THR A 166 -5.69 -7.91 -16.80
N SER A 167 -6.86 -8.35 -17.25
CA SER A 167 -7.66 -7.58 -18.23
C SER A 167 -8.05 -6.21 -17.69
N LYS A 168 -8.57 -6.13 -16.45
CA LYS A 168 -8.94 -4.85 -15.81
C LYS A 168 -7.76 -3.90 -15.59
N ILE A 169 -6.54 -4.43 -15.45
CA ILE A 169 -5.31 -3.64 -15.33
C ILE A 169 -4.83 -3.15 -16.70
N SER A 170 -4.95 -3.99 -17.73
CA SER A 170 -4.46 -3.73 -19.08
C SER A 170 -5.38 -2.83 -19.91
N ASP A 171 -6.68 -2.79 -19.63
CA ASP A 171 -7.71 -2.07 -20.41
C ASP A 171 -7.65 -0.53 -20.34
N LYS A 172 -6.66 0.04 -19.65
CA LYS A 172 -6.41 1.47 -19.63
C LYS A 172 -4.97 1.73 -20.04
N SER A 173 -4.79 1.69 -21.35
CA SER A 173 -3.53 1.87 -22.08
C SER A 173 -2.73 3.05 -21.55
N LEU A 174 -1.42 2.81 -21.45
CA LEU A 174 -0.35 3.79 -21.26
C LEU A 174 -0.48 5.00 -22.20
#